data_AF-A0A816YYF0-F1
#
_entry.id   AF-A0A816YYF0-F1
#
_cell.length_a   1.000
_cell.length_b   1.000
_cell.length_c   1.000
_cell.angle_alpha   90.00
_cell.angle_beta   90.00
_cell.angle_gamma   90.00
#
_symmetry.space_group_name_H-M   'P 1'
#
loop_
_entity.id
_entity.type
_entity.pdbx_description
1 polymer ?
#
loop_
_entity_poly.entity_id
_entity_poly.type
_entity_poly.pdbx_seq_one_letter_code
_entity_poly.pdbx_strand_id
1 'polypeptide(L)'
;MQLVGEETLLNAFNEQSIQNCISDQSIIGHNVFYTLVLIEESTSFALIPPNTTMTNEDEFTFECNGDAWIETNLMNLIELLVSSTIISRIDNIEQLI
;
A
#
# COMPACT_ATOMS: atom_id res chain seq x y z
N MET A 1 13.67 -21.23 12.18
CA MET A 1 12.66 -21.54 11.15
C MET A 1 12.40 -20.25 10.43
N GLN A 2 12.89 -20.10 9.20
CA GLN A 2 12.79 -18.87 8.41
C GLN A 2 11.62 -19.06 7.45
N LEU A 3 10.63 -18.15 7.46
CA LEU A 3 9.43 -18.32 6.65
C LEU A 3 9.79 -18.11 5.18
N VAL A 4 9.40 -19.04 4.31
CA VAL A 4 9.71 -18.95 2.87
C VAL A 4 8.97 -17.75 2.27
N GLY A 5 9.72 -16.73 1.85
CA GLY A 5 9.19 -15.49 1.29
C GLY A 5 9.12 -14.31 2.26
N GLU A 6 9.55 -14.48 3.51
CA GLU A 6 9.60 -13.45 4.54
C GLU A 6 10.39 -12.21 4.08
N GLU A 7 11.55 -12.41 3.45
CA GLU A 7 12.39 -11.33 2.94
C GLU A 7 11.73 -10.56 1.79
N THR A 8 11.07 -11.27 0.87
CA THR A 8 10.30 -10.63 -0.23
C THR A 8 9.14 -9.80 0.32
N LEU A 9 8.49 -10.30 1.36
CA LEU A 9 7.33 -9.70 1.99
C LEU A 9 7.72 -8.47 2.83
N LEU A 10 8.81 -8.57 3.60
CA LEU A 10 9.44 -7.44 4.28
C LEU A 10 9.91 -6.37 3.29
N ASN A 11 10.52 -6.78 2.17
CA ASN A 11 10.94 -5.82 1.15
C ASN A 11 9.75 -5.11 0.52
N ALA A 12 8.65 -5.81 0.21
CA ALA A 12 7.45 -5.20 -0.36
C ALA A 12 6.74 -4.24 0.62
N PHE A 13 6.77 -4.53 1.94
CA PHE A 13 6.30 -3.58 2.96
C PHE A 13 7.25 -2.40 3.14
N ASN A 14 8.57 -2.62 3.11
CA ASN A 14 9.55 -1.53 3.22
C ASN A 14 9.55 -0.61 1.98
N GLU A 15 9.20 -1.15 0.81
CA GLU A 15 9.03 -0.39 -0.44
C GLU A 15 7.74 0.46 -0.47
N GLN A 16 6.83 0.22 0.49
CA GLN A 16 5.65 1.03 0.74
C GLN A 16 6.09 2.37 1.35
N SER A 17 6.60 3.21 0.46
CA SER A 17 7.21 4.50 0.77
C SER A 17 6.14 5.57 0.76
N ILE A 18 6.17 6.46 1.77
CA ILE A 18 5.54 7.77 1.65
C ILE A 18 6.32 8.52 0.57
N GLN A 19 5.70 8.75 -0.57
CA GLN A 19 6.29 9.59 -1.62
C GLN A 19 5.82 11.02 -1.44
N ASN A 20 6.73 11.99 -1.54
CA ASN A 20 6.34 13.39 -1.57
C ASN A 20 6.07 13.80 -3.02
N CYS A 21 4.99 14.55 -3.21
CA CYS A 21 4.61 15.08 -4.51
C CYS A 21 4.39 16.59 -4.42
N ILE A 22 4.94 17.31 -5.39
CA ILE A 22 4.56 18.68 -5.71
C ILE A 22 3.44 18.57 -6.75
N SER A 23 2.42 19.44 -6.70
CA SER A 23 1.29 19.36 -7.63
C SER A 23 1.76 19.32 -9.09
N ASP A 24 0.97 18.67 -9.95
CA ASP A 24 1.25 18.41 -11.38
C ASP A 24 2.24 17.28 -11.72
N GLN A 25 2.77 16.52 -10.75
CA GLN A 25 3.59 15.34 -11.05
C GLN A 25 2.76 14.06 -11.15
N SER A 26 2.96 13.29 -12.23
CA SER A 26 2.39 11.95 -12.35
C SER A 26 3.15 10.97 -11.46
N ILE A 27 2.46 10.35 -10.51
CA ILE A 27 3.05 9.31 -9.65
C ILE A 27 2.50 7.98 -10.09
N ILE A 28 3.39 7.00 -10.25
CA ILE A 28 3.02 5.64 -10.62
C ILE A 28 3.15 4.77 -9.38
N GLY A 29 2.05 4.13 -8.99
CA GLY A 29 2.05 3.04 -8.00
C GLY A 29 2.69 1.80 -8.60
N HIS A 30 4.03 1.76 -8.65
CA HIS A 30 4.78 0.63 -9.20
C HIS A 30 4.78 -0.62 -8.32
N ASN A 31 4.25 -0.51 -7.10
CA ASN A 31 4.25 -1.59 -6.13
C ASN A 31 3.04 -2.52 -6.32
N VAL A 32 3.16 -3.73 -5.77
CA VAL A 32 2.04 -4.68 -5.62
C VAL A 32 0.98 -4.17 -4.63
N PHE A 33 1.33 -3.13 -3.87
CA PHE A 33 0.55 -2.54 -2.79
C PHE A 33 0.19 -1.08 -3.07
N TYR A 34 -0.79 -0.57 -2.32
CA TYR A 34 -1.14 0.84 -2.32
C TYR A 34 0.06 1.68 -1.92
N THR A 35 0.25 2.80 -2.62
CA THR A 35 1.31 3.77 -2.36
C THR A 35 0.70 5.00 -1.71
N LEU A 36 1.18 5.35 -0.51
CA LEU A 36 0.77 6.56 0.18
C LEU A 36 1.63 7.73 -0.30
N VAL A 37 0.98 8.82 -0.66
CA VAL A 37 1.62 10.03 -1.18
C VAL A 37 1.25 11.21 -0.31
N LEU A 38 2.23 12.00 0.11
CA LEU A 38 2.02 13.30 0.73
C LEU A 38 2.05 14.37 -0.36
N ILE A 39 0.95 15.10 -0.50
CA ILE A 39 0.83 16.26 -1.39
C ILE A 39 1.33 17.48 -0.60
N GLU A 40 2.47 18.05 -1.02
CA GLU A 40 3.14 19.11 -0.26
C GLU A 40 2.30 20.40 -0.14
N GLU A 41 1.51 20.72 -1.17
CA GLU A 41 0.80 21.99 -1.26
C GLU A 41 -0.46 22.05 -0.40
N SER A 42 -1.22 20.97 -0.38
CA SER A 42 -2.45 20.83 0.41
C SER A 42 -2.21 20.20 1.78
N THR A 43 -1.00 19.67 2.02
CA THR A 43 -0.69 18.79 3.17
C THR A 43 -1.66 17.62 3.31
N SER A 44 -2.30 17.21 2.22
CA SER A 44 -3.21 16.06 2.18
C SER A 44 -2.48 14.81 1.73
N PHE A 45 -3.10 13.66 1.98
CA PHE A 45 -2.60 12.39 1.48
C PHE A 45 -3.39 11.96 0.25
N ALA A 46 -2.70 11.29 -0.68
CA ALA A 46 -3.32 10.51 -1.74
C ALA A 46 -2.92 9.04 -1.60
N LEU A 47 -3.82 8.13 -1.92
CA LEU A 47 -3.59 6.69 -1.86
C LEU A 47 -3.73 6.09 -3.25
N ILE A 48 -2.60 5.79 -3.88
CA ILE A 48 -2.54 5.30 -5.25
C ILE A 48 -2.62 3.77 -5.25
N PRO A 49 -3.59 3.15 -5.96
CA PRO A 49 -3.66 1.70 -6.08
C PRO A 49 -2.47 1.10 -6.85
N PRO A 50 -2.20 -0.21 -6.68
CA PRO A 50 -1.20 -0.93 -7.45
C PRO A 50 -1.39 -0.77 -8.96
N ASN A 51 -0.28 -0.64 -9.70
CA ASN A 51 -0.25 -0.51 -11.16
C ASN A 51 -1.12 0.63 -11.72
N THR A 52 -1.42 1.63 -10.89
CA THR A 52 -2.22 2.80 -11.27
C THR A 52 -1.33 4.03 -11.33
N THR A 53 -1.66 4.96 -12.22
CA THR A 53 -0.97 6.25 -12.33
C THR A 53 -1.90 7.34 -11.86
N MET A 54 -1.47 8.13 -10.88
CA MET A 54 -2.17 9.34 -10.48
C MET A 54 -1.79 10.46 -11.45
N THR A 55 -2.80 11.02 -12.13
CA THR A 55 -2.66 12.22 -12.98
C THR A 55 -3.47 13.41 -12.46
N ASN A 56 -4.40 13.15 -11.54
CA ASN A 56 -5.17 14.15 -10.81
C ASN A 56 -5.20 13.74 -9.34
N GLU A 57 -4.81 14.67 -8.47
CA GLU A 57 -4.65 14.45 -7.03
C GLU A 57 -6.01 14.21 -6.36
N ASP A 58 -7.04 14.95 -6.81
CA ASP A 58 -8.38 14.87 -6.26
C ASP A 58 -9.00 13.47 -6.39
N GLU A 59 -8.62 12.72 -7.43
CA GLU A 59 -9.13 11.37 -7.72
C GLU A 59 -8.72 10.35 -6.65
N PHE A 60 -7.55 10.54 -6.05
CA PHE A 60 -6.97 9.60 -5.08
C PHE A 60 -6.87 10.19 -3.69
N THR A 61 -7.57 11.30 -3.42
CA THR A 61 -7.63 11.93 -2.10
C THR A 61 -7.95 10.89 -1.04
N PHE A 62 -7.05 10.76 -0.06
CA PHE A 62 -7.16 9.78 1.00
C PHE A 62 -7.63 10.46 2.29
N GLU A 63 -8.91 10.27 2.59
CA GLU A 63 -9.53 10.77 3.82
C GLU A 63 -9.56 9.68 4.89
N CYS A 64 -8.78 9.87 5.96
CA CYS A 64 -8.81 9.02 7.14
C CYS A 64 -8.86 9.84 8.42
N ASN A 65 -9.52 9.33 9.45
CA ASN A 65 -9.53 9.94 10.79
C ASN A 65 -8.30 9.55 11.63
N GLY A 66 -7.58 8.51 11.21
CA GLY A 66 -6.37 7.99 11.85
C GLY A 66 -5.08 8.45 11.17
N ASP A 67 -3.97 7.84 11.55
CA ASP A 67 -2.67 8.07 10.91
C ASP A 67 -2.65 7.38 9.52
N ALA A 68 -2.45 8.17 8.46
CA ALA A 68 -2.55 7.69 7.09
C ALA A 68 -1.55 6.58 6.77
N TRP A 69 -0.36 6.60 7.39
CA TRP A 69 0.64 5.56 7.20
C TRP A 69 0.20 4.24 7.85
N ILE A 70 -0.32 4.30 9.09
CA ILE A 70 -0.82 3.10 9.77
C ILE A 70 -1.99 2.49 9.00
N GLU A 71 -2.97 3.30 8.58
CA GLU A 71 -4.15 2.83 7.83
C GLU A 71 -3.75 2.17 6.50
N THR A 72 -2.81 2.79 5.78
CA THR A 72 -2.28 2.24 4.52
C THR A 72 -1.58 0.89 4.74
N ASN A 73 -0.75 0.78 5.78
CA ASN A 73 -0.09 -0.48 6.11
C ASN A 73 -1.10 -1.58 6.46
N LEU A 74 -2.17 -1.24 7.19
CA LEU A 74 -3.25 -2.17 7.52
C LEU A 74 -3.99 -2.64 6.27
N MET A 75 -4.35 -1.73 5.37
CA MET A 75 -4.97 -2.08 4.08
C MET A 75 -4.08 -3.03 3.27
N ASN A 76 -2.80 -2.73 3.16
CA ASN A 76 -1.86 -3.56 2.41
C ASN A 76 -1.61 -4.92 3.06
N LEU A 77 -1.62 -5.00 4.40
CA LEU A 77 -1.58 -6.26 5.11
C LEU A 77 -2.82 -7.11 4.83
N ILE A 78 -4.01 -6.51 4.85
CA ILE A 78 -5.25 -7.22 4.54
C ILE A 78 -5.20 -7.76 3.10
N GLU A 79 -4.85 -6.93 2.11
CA GLU A 79 -4.72 -7.32 0.70
C GLU A 79 -3.74 -8.49 0.51
N LEU A 80 -2.60 -8.45 1.20
CA LEU A 80 -1.64 -9.53 1.18
C LEU A 80 -2.21 -10.83 1.75
N LEU A 81 -2.85 -10.75 2.91
CA LEU A 81 -3.44 -11.88 3.62
C LEU A 81 -4.54 -12.56 2.79
N VAL A 82 -5.31 -11.79 2.02
CA VAL A 82 -6.35 -12.30 1.11
C VAL A 82 -5.83 -12.59 -0.32
N SER A 83 -4.54 -12.41 -0.58
CA SER A 83 -3.97 -12.69 -1.89
C SER A 83 -4.02 -14.18 -2.22
N SER A 84 -4.16 -14.53 -3.50
CA SER A 84 -4.16 -15.93 -3.96
C SER A 84 -2.86 -16.66 -3.60
N THR A 85 -1.73 -15.95 -3.57
CA THR A 85 -0.43 -16.47 -3.16
C THR A 85 -0.43 -16.96 -1.72
N ILE A 86 -1.08 -16.23 -0.81
CA ILE A 86 -1.17 -16.60 0.60
C ILE A 86 -2.28 -17.62 0.80
N ILE A 87 -3.51 -17.36 0.30
CA ILE A 87 -4.66 -18.27 0.41
C ILE A 87 -4.37 -19.68 -0.12
N SER A 88 -3.62 -19.81 -1.22
CA SER A 88 -3.29 -21.14 -1.79
C SER A 88 -2.33 -21.97 -0.93
N ARG A 89 -1.71 -21.37 0.09
CA ARG A 89 -0.78 -22.04 1.02
C ARG A 89 -1.44 -22.42 2.34
N ILE A 90 -2.73 -22.13 2.51
CA ILE A 90 -3.45 -22.29 3.76
C ILE A 90 -4.56 -23.31 3.55
N ASP A 91 -4.58 -24.35 4.38
CA ASP A 91 -5.64 -25.36 4.34
C ASP A 91 -6.82 -24.98 5.25
N ASN A 92 -6.61 -24.01 6.16
CA ASN A 92 -7.61 -23.53 7.11
C ASN A 92 -7.43 -22.02 7.36
N ILE A 93 -8.52 -21.25 7.28
CA ILE A 93 -8.54 -19.80 7.50
C ILE A 93 -8.08 -19.38 8.90
N GLU A 94 -8.16 -20.27 9.89
CA GLU A 94 -7.64 -20.02 11.25
C GLU A 94 -6.10 -19.92 11.27
N GLN A 95 -5.41 -20.45 10.25
CA GLN A 95 -3.95 -20.34 10.11
C GLN A 95 -3.52 -18.99 9.50
N LEU A 96 -4.48 -18.13 9.17
CA LEU A 96 -4.29 -16.78 8.63
C LEU A 96 -4.15 -15.74 9.76
N ILE A 97 -4.47 -16.14 11.01
CA ILE A 97 -4.53 -15.31 12.22
C ILE A 97 -3.32 -15.57 13.11
#